data_AF-A0A2D7LAD4-F1
#
_entry.id   AF-A0A2D7LAD4-F1
#
_cell.length_a   1.000
_cell.length_b   1.000
_cell.length_c   1.000
_cell.angle_alpha   90.00
_cell.angle_beta   90.00
_cell.angle_gamma   90.00
#
_symmetry.space_group_name_H-M   'P 1'
#
loop_
_entity.id
_entity.type
_entity.pdbx_description
1 polymer ?
#
loop_
_entity_poly.entity_id
_entity_poly.type
_entity_poly.pdbx_seq_one_letter_code
_entity_poly.pdbx_strand_id
1 'polypeptide(L)'
;MMPSVLATEEWIAKAKAKHGDKYDYSEVEYVNGTTKVKIRCPEHGIFLQTPHTHARPSGGGKCPDCVKASGRSTVRRTTGEWIALATEKHGDRYDYSEVEYVNALKEVRIGCTEHGIFLQTPKSHLLRGG
;
A
#
# COMPACT_ATOMS: atom_id res chain seq x y z
N MET A 1 25.13 -27.62 -15.80
CA MET A 1 23.79 -27.63 -16.43
C MET A 1 23.56 -26.21 -16.95
N MET A 2 23.50 -26.04 -18.27
CA MET A 2 23.36 -24.72 -18.89
C MET A 2 21.88 -24.31 -18.86
N PRO A 3 21.52 -23.08 -18.46
CA PRO A 3 20.14 -22.63 -18.51
C PRO A 3 19.69 -22.54 -19.97
N SER A 4 18.60 -23.22 -20.33
CA SER A 4 18.05 -23.19 -21.68
C SER A 4 17.16 -21.95 -21.85
N VAL A 5 17.39 -21.19 -22.93
CA VAL A 5 16.63 -19.98 -23.28
C VAL A 5 15.11 -20.26 -23.33
N LEU A 6 14.72 -21.44 -23.79
CA LEU A 6 13.34 -21.94 -23.80
C LEU A 6 12.65 -21.85 -22.42
N ALA A 7 13.37 -22.19 -21.34
CA ALA A 7 12.79 -22.17 -19.99
C ALA A 7 12.51 -20.74 -19.49
N THR A 8 13.26 -19.76 -20.00
CA THR A 8 13.06 -18.33 -19.69
C THR A 8 11.79 -17.83 -20.36
N GLU A 9 11.62 -18.08 -21.65
CA GLU A 9 10.45 -17.65 -22.42
C GLU A 9 9.15 -18.29 -21.89
N GLU A 10 9.18 -19.59 -21.56
CA GLU A 10 8.04 -20.29 -20.94
C GLU A 10 7.64 -19.68 -19.60
N TRP A 11 8.62 -19.31 -18.77
CA TRP A 11 8.34 -18.66 -17.50
C TRP A 11 7.75 -17.26 -17.69
N ILE A 12 8.30 -16.48 -18.62
CA ILE A 12 7.80 -15.14 -18.96
C ILE A 12 6.35 -15.22 -19.44
N ALA A 13 6.01 -16.19 -20.29
CA ALA A 13 4.63 -16.40 -20.75
C ALA A 13 3.68 -16.71 -19.58
N LYS A 14 4.08 -17.57 -18.64
CA LYS A 14 3.30 -17.88 -17.42
C LYS A 14 3.18 -16.67 -16.49
N ALA A 15 4.24 -15.88 -16.34
CA ALA A 15 4.25 -14.69 -15.52
C ALA A 15 3.33 -13.60 -16.11
N LYS A 16 3.38 -13.37 -17.42
CA LYS A 16 2.44 -12.50 -18.15
C LYS A 16 0.99 -12.98 -18.06
N ALA A 17 0.74 -14.28 -18.16
CA ALA A 17 -0.62 -14.81 -18.00
C ALA A 17 -1.21 -14.54 -16.60
N LYS A 18 -0.37 -14.50 -15.56
CA LYS A 18 -0.80 -14.22 -14.17
C LYS A 18 -0.86 -12.73 -13.82
N HIS A 19 0.15 -11.96 -14.23
CA HIS A 19 0.33 -10.56 -13.83
C HIS A 19 -0.01 -9.55 -14.94
N GLY A 20 -0.28 -10.03 -16.16
CA GLY A 20 -0.45 -9.21 -17.37
C GLY A 20 0.85 -8.55 -17.81
N ASP A 21 0.73 -7.44 -18.52
CA ASP A 21 1.84 -6.57 -18.92
C ASP A 21 2.27 -5.56 -17.83
N LYS A 22 2.10 -5.94 -16.55
CA LYS A 22 2.52 -5.11 -15.41
C LYS A 22 4.02 -5.03 -15.21
N TYR A 23 4.77 -6.00 -15.74
CA TYR A 23 6.22 -6.10 -15.56
C TYR A 23 6.90 -6.39 -16.89
N ASP A 24 8.09 -5.83 -17.04
CA ASP A 24 8.99 -6.07 -18.14
C ASP A 24 10.01 -7.16 -17.74
N TYR A 25 10.14 -8.17 -18.59
CA TYR A 25 10.97 -9.34 -18.35
C TYR A 25 12.16 -9.41 -19.34
N SER A 26 12.53 -8.29 -19.98
CA SER A 26 13.58 -8.26 -21.02
C SER A 26 14.97 -8.70 -20.53
N GLU A 27 15.25 -8.57 -19.23
CA GLU A 27 16.53 -8.97 -18.61
C GLU A 27 16.34 -10.15 -17.64
N VAL A 28 15.28 -10.95 -17.81
CA VAL A 28 15.08 -12.13 -16.98
C VAL A 28 15.96 -13.28 -17.48
N GLU A 29 16.75 -13.84 -16.58
CA GLU A 29 17.52 -15.06 -16.81
C GLU A 29 16.98 -16.18 -15.91
N TYR A 30 16.11 -17.03 -16.46
CA TYR A 30 15.53 -18.13 -15.69
C TYR A 30 16.50 -19.31 -15.62
N VAL A 31 17.04 -19.56 -14.44
CA VAL A 31 17.90 -20.73 -14.19
C VAL A 31 17.12 -21.86 -13.52
N ASN A 32 16.30 -21.54 -12.50
CA ASN A 32 15.44 -22.48 -11.80
C ASN A 32 14.40 -21.73 -10.94
N GLY A 33 13.46 -22.46 -10.32
CA GLY A 33 12.38 -21.87 -9.52
C GLY A 33 12.83 -21.09 -8.26
N THR A 34 14.07 -21.29 -7.81
CA THR A 34 14.63 -20.72 -6.58
C THR A 34 15.68 -19.63 -6.83
N THR A 35 16.19 -19.51 -8.05
CA THR A 35 17.15 -18.48 -8.44
C THR A 35 16.43 -17.17 -8.62
N LYS A 36 16.98 -16.10 -8.07
CA LYS A 36 16.40 -14.76 -8.22
C LYS A 36 16.55 -14.32 -9.66
N VAL A 37 15.44 -13.93 -10.28
CA VAL A 37 15.40 -13.29 -11.59
C VAL A 37 15.24 -11.79 -11.44
N LYS A 38 15.79 -11.02 -12.37
CA LYS A 38 15.64 -9.58 -12.45
C LYS A 38 14.36 -9.25 -13.20
N ILE A 39 13.38 -8.71 -12.49
CA ILE A 39 12.10 -8.29 -13.06
C ILE A 39 12.09 -6.76 -13.08
N ARG A 40 11.72 -6.15 -14.19
CA ARG A 40 11.63 -4.71 -14.31
C ARG A 40 10.20 -4.24 -14.10
N CYS A 41 9.97 -3.45 -13.06
CA CYS A 41 8.74 -2.70 -12.89
C CYS A 41 8.84 -1.41 -13.71
N PRO A 42 7.83 -1.09 -14.55
CA PRO A 42 7.82 0.15 -15.32
C PRO A 42 7.78 1.41 -14.43
N GLU A 43 7.22 1.30 -13.22
CA GLU A 43 7.07 2.42 -12.29
C GLU A 43 8.28 2.59 -11.34
N HIS A 44 8.90 1.49 -10.90
CA HIS A 44 9.92 1.50 -9.82
C HIS A 44 11.30 0.97 -10.25
N GLY A 45 11.45 0.50 -11.49
CA GLY A 45 12.71 -0.04 -12.01
C GLY A 45 12.90 -1.53 -11.72
N ILE A 46 14.16 -1.98 -11.79
CA ILE A 46 14.53 -3.41 -11.72
C ILE A 46 14.56 -3.90 -10.26
N PHE A 47 13.94 -5.04 -10.00
CA PHE A 47 13.95 -5.71 -8.70
C PHE A 47 14.23 -7.21 -8.85
N LEU A 48 14.80 -7.82 -7.81
CA LEU A 48 15.18 -9.22 -7.80
C LEU A 48 14.12 -10.06 -7.08
N GLN A 49 13.59 -11.08 -7.74
CA GLN A 49 12.59 -11.96 -7.15
C GLN A 49 12.74 -13.39 -7.66
N THR A 50 12.49 -14.39 -6.82
CA THR A 50 12.50 -15.79 -7.27
C THR A 50 11.23 -16.14 -8.04
N PRO A 51 11.30 -16.88 -9.16
CA PRO A 51 10.16 -17.37 -9.93
C PRO A 51 9.07 -18.04 -9.09
N HIS A 52 9.45 -18.87 -8.12
CA HIS A 52 8.51 -19.54 -7.22
C HIS A 52 7.71 -18.53 -6.40
N THR A 53 8.36 -17.54 -5.81
CA THR A 53 7.69 -16.45 -5.07
C THR A 53 6.86 -15.58 -6.00
N HIS A 54 7.37 -15.29 -7.20
CA HIS A 54 6.69 -14.46 -8.20
C HIS A 54 5.38 -15.09 -8.70
N ALA A 55 5.37 -16.43 -8.83
CA ALA A 55 4.20 -17.20 -9.24
C ALA A 55 3.14 -17.35 -8.13
N ARG A 56 3.42 -16.94 -6.88
CA ARG A 56 2.45 -17.03 -5.77
C ARG A 56 1.34 -15.99 -5.92
N PRO A 57 0.07 -16.36 -5.70
CA PRO A 57 -1.06 -15.43 -5.78
C PRO A 57 -1.03 -14.36 -4.66
N SER A 58 -0.45 -14.69 -3.50
CA SER A 58 -0.52 -13.86 -2.29
C SER A 58 0.69 -12.94 -2.17
N GLY A 59 0.64 -11.76 -2.81
CA GLY A 59 1.58 -10.64 -2.60
C GLY A 59 3.04 -10.84 -3.02
N GLY A 60 3.47 -12.09 -3.22
CA GLY A 60 4.85 -12.47 -3.54
C GLY A 60 5.28 -12.10 -4.95
N GLY A 61 4.35 -11.93 -5.90
CA GLY A 61 4.64 -11.52 -7.29
C GLY A 61 4.62 -10.03 -7.56
N LYS A 62 4.48 -9.20 -6.52
CA LYS A 62 4.36 -7.76 -6.69
C LYS A 62 5.72 -7.07 -6.47
N CYS A 63 5.95 -5.98 -7.19
CA CYS A 63 7.09 -5.11 -6.92
C CYS A 63 6.96 -4.58 -5.47
N PRO A 64 8.01 -4.70 -4.63
CA PRO A 64 7.94 -4.26 -3.23
C PRO A 64 7.62 -2.77 -3.11
N ASP A 65 8.05 -1.95 -4.07
CA ASP A 65 7.76 -0.53 -4.12
C ASP A 65 6.32 -0.25 -4.58
N CYS A 66 5.77 -0.98 -5.57
CA CYS A 66 4.33 -0.93 -5.84
C CYS A 66 3.51 -1.39 -4.63
N VAL A 67 3.96 -2.37 -3.85
CA VAL A 67 3.27 -2.82 -2.63
C VAL A 67 3.35 -1.76 -1.55
N LYS A 68 4.47 -1.05 -1.39
CA LYS A 68 4.57 0.12 -0.50
C LYS A 68 3.65 1.26 -0.95
N ALA A 69 3.58 1.51 -2.26
CA ALA A 69 2.71 2.55 -2.83
C ALA A 69 1.22 2.20 -2.74
N SER A 70 0.86 0.93 -2.94
CA SER A 70 -0.53 0.43 -2.90
C SER A 70 -0.99 0.02 -1.50
N GLY A 71 -0.04 -0.21 -0.60
CA GLY A 71 -0.25 -0.80 0.71
C GLY A 71 -0.54 0.29 1.71
N ARG A 72 -1.84 0.55 1.94
CA ARG A 72 -2.44 1.12 3.15
C ARG A 72 -1.38 1.76 4.03
N SER A 73 -1.07 3.02 3.72
CA SER A 73 -0.19 3.87 4.51
C SER A 73 -0.37 3.57 5.98
N THR A 74 0.60 2.88 6.58
CA THR A 74 0.83 2.96 8.03
C THR A 74 1.55 4.27 8.33
N VAL A 75 1.34 5.29 7.49
CA VAL A 75 1.58 6.68 7.87
C VAL A 75 0.67 6.86 9.08
N ARG A 76 1.29 6.86 10.26
CA ARG A 76 0.66 7.35 11.47
C ARG A 76 0.22 8.75 11.11
N ARG A 77 -1.09 8.93 10.87
CA ARG A 77 -1.63 10.26 10.62
C ARG A 77 -1.14 11.16 11.74
N THR A 78 -0.61 12.31 11.39
CA THR A 78 -0.28 13.32 12.40
C THR A 78 -1.58 14.01 12.81
N THR A 79 -1.57 14.72 13.94
CA THR A 79 -2.70 15.54 14.39
C THR A 79 -3.20 16.47 13.28
N GLY A 80 -2.29 17.15 12.57
CA GLY A 80 -2.66 18.06 11.49
C GLY A 80 -3.37 17.37 10.32
N GLU A 81 -2.89 16.20 9.89
CA GLU A 81 -3.55 15.45 8.81
C GLU A 81 -4.94 14.93 9.21
N TRP A 82 -5.11 14.51 10.46
CA TRP A 82 -6.43 14.08 10.94
C TRP A 82 -7.40 15.26 11.01
N ILE A 83 -6.96 16.41 11.53
CA ILE A 83 -7.78 17.63 11.59
C ILE A 83 -8.21 18.05 10.18
N ALA A 84 -7.27 18.11 9.22
CA ALA A 84 -7.61 18.46 7.84
C ALA A 84 -8.67 17.53 7.24
N LEU A 85 -8.56 16.21 7.48
CA LEU A 85 -9.54 15.24 6.98
C LEU A 85 -10.91 15.35 7.68
N ALA A 86 -10.90 15.64 8.99
CA ALA A 86 -12.11 15.81 9.79
C ALA A 86 -12.84 17.11 9.39
N THR A 87 -12.11 18.21 9.21
CA THR A 87 -12.62 19.47 8.66
C THR A 87 -13.12 19.30 7.22
N GLU A 88 -12.44 18.53 6.36
CA GLU A 88 -12.93 18.28 4.99
C GLU A 88 -14.27 17.52 4.99
N LYS A 89 -14.42 16.52 5.85
CA LYS A 89 -15.66 15.73 5.91
C LYS A 89 -16.83 16.46 6.58
N HIS A 90 -16.55 17.16 7.68
CA HIS A 90 -17.58 17.70 8.56
C HIS A 90 -17.74 19.22 8.45
N GLY A 91 -16.77 19.90 7.84
CA GLY A 91 -16.71 21.35 7.71
C GLY A 91 -16.30 22.04 9.01
N ASP A 92 -16.68 23.30 9.14
CA ASP A 92 -16.42 24.18 10.30
C ASP A 92 -17.36 23.91 11.50
N ARG A 93 -18.03 22.75 11.52
CA ARG A 93 -18.98 22.38 12.59
C ARG A 93 -18.31 21.99 13.89
N TYR A 94 -17.01 21.70 13.84
CA TYR A 94 -16.24 21.23 14.98
C TYR A 94 -14.92 21.99 15.12
N ASP A 95 -14.60 22.38 16.36
CA ASP A 95 -13.30 22.91 16.74
C ASP A 95 -12.37 21.75 17.16
N TYR A 96 -11.21 21.69 16.51
CA TYR A 96 -10.17 20.69 16.78
C TYR A 96 -8.92 21.33 17.41
N SER A 97 -9.01 22.55 17.92
CA SER A 97 -7.85 23.31 18.44
C SER A 97 -7.19 22.63 19.65
N GLU A 98 -7.93 21.81 20.41
CA GLU A 98 -7.42 21.04 21.56
C GLU A 98 -7.23 19.54 21.25
N VAL A 99 -7.25 19.12 19.97
CA VAL A 99 -7.08 17.71 19.63
C VAL A 99 -5.61 17.30 19.64
N GLU A 100 -5.27 16.27 20.42
CA GLU A 100 -3.98 15.58 20.34
C GLU A 100 -4.15 14.18 19.74
N TYR A 101 -3.87 14.03 18.44
CA TYR A 101 -3.94 12.73 17.77
C TYR A 101 -2.71 11.89 18.13
N VAL A 102 -2.89 10.93 19.03
CA VAL A 102 -1.85 9.94 19.34
C VAL A 102 -1.99 8.71 18.44
N ASN A 103 -3.22 8.21 18.26
CA ASN A 103 -3.53 7.09 17.38
C ASN A 103 -5.04 7.02 17.07
N ALA A 104 -5.42 6.16 16.12
CA ALA A 104 -6.81 6.01 15.68
C ALA A 104 -7.78 5.43 16.74
N LEU A 105 -7.27 4.98 17.88
CA LEU A 105 -8.03 4.34 18.97
C LEU A 105 -8.12 5.22 20.22
N LYS A 106 -7.20 6.17 20.40
CA LYS A 106 -7.16 7.08 21.54
C LYS A 106 -8.19 8.18 21.33
N GLU A 107 -9.05 8.34 22.31
CA GLU A 107 -10.09 9.38 22.31
C GLU A 107 -9.47 10.77 22.29
N VAL A 108 -10.08 11.65 21.52
CA VAL A 108 -9.71 13.06 21.40
C VAL A 108 -10.88 13.94 21.80
N ARG A 109 -10.58 15.14 22.29
CA ARG A 109 -11.58 16.15 22.63
C ARG A 109 -11.94 16.95 21.39
N ILE A 110 -13.19 16.86 20.97
CA ILE A 110 -13.71 17.58 19.81
C ILE A 110 -14.71 18.59 20.33
N GLY A 111 -14.52 19.86 20.03
CA GLY A 111 -15.50 20.91 20.28
C GLY A 111 -16.54 20.90 19.17
N CYS A 112 -17.83 20.98 19.48
CA CYS A 112 -18.87 21.35 18.53
C CYS A 112 -19.41 22.73 18.91
N THR A 113 -19.63 23.59 17.92
CA THR A 113 -20.18 24.93 18.12
C THR A 113 -21.60 24.92 18.69
N GLU A 114 -22.38 23.87 18.41
CA GLU A 114 -23.77 23.73 18.88
C GLU A 114 -23.90 22.94 20.19
N HIS A 115 -23.05 21.93 20.41
CA HIS A 115 -23.20 20.96 21.51
C HIS A 115 -22.07 20.98 22.55
N GLY A 116 -21.06 21.83 22.37
CA GLY A 116 -19.90 21.92 23.25
C GLY A 116 -18.87 20.79 23.03
N ILE A 117 -17.99 20.58 24.01
CA ILE A 117 -16.83 19.68 23.89
C ILE A 117 -17.22 18.25 24.30
N PHE A 118 -16.90 17.27 23.46
CA PHE A 118 -17.11 15.85 23.72
C PHE A 118 -15.89 14.99 23.38
N LEU A 119 -15.84 13.77 23.93
CA LEU A 119 -14.77 12.81 23.71
C LEU A 119 -15.18 11.80 22.65
N GLN A 120 -14.39 11.65 21.59
CA GLN A 120 -14.65 10.67 20.55
C GLN A 120 -13.35 10.12 19.97
N THR A 121 -13.39 8.89 19.48
CA THR A 121 -12.23 8.31 18.79
C THR A 121 -12.10 8.83 17.36
N PRO A 122 -10.88 9.20 16.89
CA PRO A 122 -10.62 9.69 15.54
C PRO A 122 -11.16 8.79 14.44
N LYS A 123 -11.08 7.46 14.64
CA LYS A 123 -11.60 6.46 13.71
C LYS A 123 -13.12 6.51 13.61
N SER A 124 -13.82 6.58 14.75
CA SER A 124 -15.29 6.64 14.76
C SER A 124 -15.78 7.96 14.20
N HIS A 125 -15.12 9.08 14.54
CA HIS A 125 -15.46 10.40 14.02
C HIS A 125 -15.39 10.51 12.49
N LEU A 126 -14.36 9.91 11.88
CA LEU A 126 -14.21 9.89 10.42
C LEU A 126 -15.19 8.92 9.72
N LEU A 127 -15.71 7.92 10.42
CA LEU A 127 -16.55 6.85 9.86
C LEU A 127 -18.05 7.08 10.05
N ARG A 128 -18.45 7.60 11.22
CA ARG A 128 -19.83 7.94 11.54
C ARG A 128 -19.86 9.44 11.80
N GLY A 129 -20.20 10.21 10.76
CA GLY A 129 -20.76 11.54 10.98
C GLY A 129 -22.07 11.35 11.71
N GLY A 130 -22.05 11.61 13.02
CA GLY A 130 -23.24 11.78 13.84
C GLY A 130 -23.57 13.25 13.87
#